data_AF-C7M101-F1
#
_entry.id   AF-C7M101-F1
#
_cell.length_a   1.000
_cell.length_b   1.000
_cell.length_c   1.000
_cell.angle_alpha   90.00
_cell.angle_beta   90.00
_cell.angle_gamma   90.00
#
_symmetry.space_group_name_H-M   'P 1'
#
loop_
_entity.id
_entity.type
_entity.pdbx_description
1 polymer ?
#
loop_
_entity_poly.entity_id
_entity_poly.type
_entity_poly.pdbx_seq_one_letter_code
_entity_poly.pdbx_strand_id
1 'polypeptide(L)'
;MASRDLTAKDLTARELRTHLDETRAALRARLAPSLERTLREALVDLEPLLGPRALAERLRRLAAASYVEADVPTQSRIPGLAVVKRGVHALVAWYVRAIVQQVNTFAFETAGVLEAVSIKLDEFERRLGAVEAPSVAPATAITVPWPPGANAAIVAALTELEPGARVLVSDATNDDLATALAAAGLDVLGTSLDQEAADALAADGIDVRILTMNELLDATAPGSIDAVVLRGTEVEFSDVTAKRRLIASARRAAKGPVVLVWNEPERLAAEPSLAGVLALHPGPLPKAAWELLLAERGERPVLAPVADGLTMAVLPG
;
A
#
# COMPACT_ATOMS: atom_id res chain seq x y z
N MET A 1 -30.89 27.57 8.01
CA MET A 1 -30.77 27.36 6.54
C MET A 1 -29.40 26.87 6.06
N ALA A 2 -28.45 26.49 6.94
CA ALA A 2 -27.11 26.02 6.55
C ALA A 2 -26.94 24.48 6.46
N SER A 3 -28.00 23.70 6.71
CA SER A 3 -27.90 22.23 6.82
C SER A 3 -28.18 21.47 5.51
N ARG A 4 -28.67 22.11 4.45
CA ARG A 4 -29.04 21.45 3.18
C ARG A 4 -27.90 21.42 2.15
N ASP A 5 -26.90 22.28 2.30
CA ASP A 5 -25.83 22.47 1.30
C ASP A 5 -24.64 21.52 1.52
N LEU A 6 -24.45 21.01 2.74
CA LEU A 6 -23.45 19.99 3.08
C LEU A 6 -23.80 18.61 2.49
N THR A 7 -25.09 18.25 2.52
CA THR A 7 -25.60 16.97 1.99
C THR A 7 -25.45 16.82 0.48
N ALA A 8 -25.54 17.91 -0.30
CA ALA A 8 -25.41 17.85 -1.76
C ALA A 8 -23.95 17.71 -2.21
N LYS A 9 -23.01 18.36 -1.52
CA LYS A 9 -21.56 18.20 -1.73
C LYS A 9 -21.05 16.83 -1.31
N ASP A 10 -21.60 16.28 -0.24
CA ASP A 10 -21.25 14.93 0.23
C ASP A 10 -21.83 13.82 -0.68
N LEU A 11 -22.98 14.07 -1.32
CA LEU A 11 -23.53 13.17 -2.34
C LEU A 11 -22.64 13.14 -3.58
N THR A 12 -22.27 14.30 -4.11
CA THR A 12 -21.42 14.41 -5.30
C THR A 12 -20.01 13.85 -5.08
N ALA A 13 -19.44 14.01 -3.89
CA ALA A 13 -18.14 13.41 -3.55
C ALA A 13 -18.22 11.88 -3.45
N ARG A 14 -19.33 11.31 -2.97
CA ARG A 14 -19.54 9.85 -2.92
C ARG A 14 -19.76 9.27 -4.31
N GLU A 15 -20.64 9.89 -5.11
CA GLU A 15 -20.90 9.48 -6.49
C GLU A 15 -19.62 9.50 -7.34
N LEU A 16 -18.80 10.56 -7.20
CA LEU A 16 -17.52 10.65 -7.90
C LEU A 16 -16.54 9.56 -7.47
N ARG A 17 -16.48 9.21 -6.17
CA ARG A 17 -15.64 8.12 -5.66
C ARG A 17 -16.10 6.77 -6.20
N THR A 18 -17.39 6.47 -6.10
CA THR A 18 -17.97 5.24 -6.65
C THR A 18 -17.69 5.13 -8.15
N HIS A 19 -17.92 6.19 -8.91
CA HIS A 19 -17.63 6.21 -10.35
C HIS A 19 -16.14 6.02 -10.66
N LEU A 20 -15.25 6.64 -9.88
CA LEU A 20 -13.80 6.44 -10.01
C LEU A 20 -13.39 5.01 -9.68
N ASP A 21 -13.99 4.41 -8.65
CA ASP A 21 -13.69 3.04 -8.23
C ASP A 21 -14.20 2.03 -9.25
N GLU A 22 -15.40 2.23 -9.80
CA GLU A 22 -15.96 1.45 -10.92
C GLU A 22 -15.09 1.60 -12.18
N THR A 23 -14.68 2.81 -12.53
CA THR A 23 -13.83 3.07 -13.71
C THR A 23 -12.45 2.44 -13.53
N ARG A 24 -11.88 2.52 -12.32
CA ARG A 24 -10.63 1.85 -11.98
C ARG A 24 -10.77 0.34 -12.04
N ALA A 25 -11.85 -0.22 -11.51
CA ALA A 25 -12.13 -1.65 -11.59
C ALA A 25 -12.25 -2.11 -13.07
N ALA A 26 -13.00 -1.38 -13.89
CA ALA A 26 -13.16 -1.67 -15.31
C ALA A 26 -11.85 -1.54 -16.12
N LEU A 27 -11.02 -0.53 -15.81
CA LEU A 27 -9.69 -0.40 -16.43
C LEU A 27 -8.74 -1.52 -16.00
N ARG A 28 -8.79 -1.90 -14.71
CA ARG A 28 -7.95 -2.97 -14.16
C ARG A 28 -8.34 -4.35 -14.70
N ALA A 29 -9.63 -4.63 -14.88
CA ALA A 29 -10.10 -5.88 -15.49
C ALA A 29 -9.60 -6.07 -16.93
N ARG A 30 -9.08 -5.03 -17.59
CA ARG A 30 -8.51 -5.08 -18.94
C ARG A 30 -6.99 -5.24 -18.97
N LEU A 31 -6.33 -5.15 -17.81
CA LEU A 31 -4.87 -5.22 -17.71
C LEU A 31 -4.47 -6.60 -17.20
N ALA A 32 -3.58 -7.27 -17.93
CA ALA A 32 -2.94 -8.48 -17.41
C ALA A 32 -2.13 -8.14 -16.13
N PRO A 33 -2.16 -9.00 -15.10
CA PRO A 33 -1.37 -8.81 -13.88
C PRO A 33 0.11 -8.54 -14.14
N SER A 34 0.70 -9.22 -15.13
CA SER A 34 2.06 -8.96 -15.61
C SER A 34 2.30 -7.52 -16.06
N LEU A 35 1.40 -6.97 -16.88
CA LEU A 35 1.48 -5.60 -17.35
C LEU A 35 1.29 -4.59 -16.22
N GLU A 36 0.38 -4.86 -15.28
CA GLU A 36 0.21 -4.04 -14.08
C GLU A 36 1.50 -3.98 -13.25
N ARG A 37 2.17 -5.12 -13.09
CA ARG A 37 3.49 -5.17 -12.44
C ARG A 37 4.52 -4.34 -13.19
N THR A 38 4.66 -4.51 -14.50
CA THR A 38 5.62 -3.73 -15.31
C THR A 38 5.36 -2.22 -15.21
N LEU A 39 4.09 -1.80 -15.22
CA LEU A 39 3.74 -0.39 -15.02
C LEU A 39 4.11 0.11 -13.62
N ARG A 40 3.92 -0.72 -12.59
CA ARG A 40 4.33 -0.38 -11.22
C ARG A 40 5.85 -0.25 -11.11
N GLU A 41 6.60 -1.20 -11.67
CA GLU A 41 8.07 -1.15 -11.72
C GLU A 41 8.56 0.10 -12.46
N ALA A 42 7.95 0.43 -13.61
CA ALA A 42 8.28 1.66 -14.34
C ALA A 42 7.92 2.93 -13.55
N LEU A 43 6.88 2.91 -12.72
CA LEU A 43 6.55 4.03 -11.83
C LEU A 43 7.56 4.15 -10.68
N VAL A 44 8.06 3.05 -10.15
CA VAL A 44 9.14 3.03 -9.15
C VAL A 44 10.42 3.62 -9.73
N ASP A 45 10.76 3.31 -10.99
CA ASP A 45 11.91 3.91 -11.68
C ASP A 45 11.78 5.44 -11.84
N LEU A 46 10.55 5.96 -11.86
CA LEU A 46 10.25 7.38 -11.91
C LEU A 46 10.16 8.01 -10.50
N GLU A 47 10.09 7.21 -9.45
CA GLU A 47 10.01 7.69 -8.06
C GLU A 47 11.21 8.57 -7.69
N PRO A 48 12.48 8.27 -8.04
CA PRO A 48 13.60 9.19 -7.80
C PRO A 48 13.43 10.58 -8.42
N LEU A 49 12.65 10.70 -9.51
CA LEU A 49 12.34 11.98 -10.16
C LEU A 49 11.18 12.73 -9.50
N LEU A 50 10.36 12.03 -8.73
CA LEU A 50 9.18 12.54 -8.03
C LEU A 50 9.37 12.61 -6.50
N GLY A 51 10.44 12.00 -6.00
CA GLY A 51 10.67 11.77 -4.58
C GLY A 51 11.09 13.03 -3.81
N PRO A 52 11.16 12.94 -2.47
CA PRO A 52 11.38 14.08 -1.58
C PRO A 52 12.64 14.88 -1.93
N ARG A 53 13.72 14.19 -2.33
CA ARG A 53 14.98 14.82 -2.75
C ARG A 53 14.86 15.59 -4.06
N ALA A 54 14.15 15.04 -5.07
CA ALA A 54 13.90 15.73 -6.32
C ALA A 54 12.94 16.91 -6.13
N LEU A 55 11.97 16.79 -5.23
CA LEU A 55 11.10 17.88 -4.81
C LEU A 55 11.89 18.99 -4.10
N ALA A 56 12.77 18.65 -3.16
CA ALA A 56 13.64 19.61 -2.46
C ALA A 56 14.54 20.37 -3.45
N GLU A 57 15.15 19.66 -4.40
CA GLU A 57 15.97 20.28 -5.45
C GLU A 57 15.16 21.20 -6.37
N ARG A 58 13.92 20.82 -6.74
CA ARG A 58 13.00 21.68 -7.50
C ARG A 58 12.59 22.92 -6.68
N LEU A 59 12.34 22.77 -5.39
CA LEU A 59 12.01 23.88 -4.50
C LEU A 59 13.19 24.84 -4.33
N ARG A 60 14.43 24.33 -4.23
CA ARG A 60 15.63 25.18 -4.24
C ARG A 60 15.77 25.95 -5.55
N ARG A 61 15.54 25.30 -6.70
CA ARG A 61 15.54 25.97 -8.01
C ARG A 61 14.43 27.00 -8.15
N LEU A 62 13.24 26.71 -7.62
CA LEU A 62 12.13 27.67 -7.56
C LEU A 62 12.46 28.86 -6.66
N ALA A 63 13.05 28.63 -5.49
CA ALA A 63 13.51 29.68 -4.59
C ALA A 63 14.58 30.57 -5.24
N ALA A 64 15.55 29.96 -5.93
CA ALA A 64 16.57 30.70 -6.69
C ALA A 64 15.97 31.47 -7.87
N ALA A 65 14.98 30.91 -8.57
CA ALA A 65 14.28 31.56 -9.68
C ALA A 65 13.27 32.63 -9.23
N SER A 66 12.85 32.61 -7.96
CA SER A 66 11.96 33.63 -7.38
C SER A 66 12.66 34.94 -7.02
N TYR A 67 13.97 35.04 -7.27
CA TYR A 67 14.74 36.26 -7.05
C TYR A 67 14.28 37.35 -8.03
N VAL A 68 13.46 38.28 -7.53
CA VAL A 68 13.00 39.45 -8.28
C VAL A 68 14.00 40.60 -8.07
N GLU A 69 14.79 40.90 -9.09
CA GLU A 69 15.62 42.10 -9.11
C GLU A 69 14.74 43.30 -9.49
N ALA A 70 14.42 44.13 -8.50
CA ALA A 70 13.67 45.36 -8.71
C ALA A 70 14.61 46.44 -9.23
N ASP A 71 14.91 46.44 -10.53
CA ASP A 71 15.52 47.59 -11.19
C ASP A 71 14.42 48.58 -11.60
N VAL A 72 14.45 49.78 -11.05
CA VAL A 72 13.45 50.80 -11.35
C VAL A 72 14.00 51.69 -12.45
N PRO A 73 13.41 51.70 -13.67
CA PRO A 73 13.95 52.49 -14.77
C PRO A 73 13.87 53.98 -14.45
N THR A 74 15.04 54.63 -14.41
CA THR A 74 15.25 56.00 -13.91
C THR A 74 15.15 57.11 -14.97
N GLN A 75 14.84 56.79 -16.24
CA GLN A 75 14.85 57.79 -17.29
C GLN A 75 13.46 58.41 -17.54
N SER A 76 13.23 59.62 -17.01
CA SER A 76 12.06 60.45 -17.38
C SER A 76 12.46 61.93 -17.50
N ARG A 77 12.27 62.52 -18.70
CA ARG A 77 12.64 63.90 -19.08
C ARG A 77 11.41 64.84 -19.10
N ILE A 78 10.80 65.14 -17.94
CA ILE A 78 9.73 66.17 -17.86
C ILE A 78 10.07 67.20 -16.76
N PRO A 79 10.30 68.49 -17.11
CA PRO A 79 10.69 69.53 -16.16
C PRO A 79 9.47 70.12 -15.45
N GLY A 80 9.49 70.16 -14.10
CA GLY A 80 8.49 70.86 -13.27
C GLY A 80 7.99 70.09 -12.05
N LEU A 81 7.87 68.75 -12.15
CA LEU A 81 7.40 67.86 -11.07
C LEU A 81 8.53 67.01 -10.46
N ALA A 82 9.79 67.33 -10.76
CA ALA A 82 10.94 66.46 -10.54
C ALA A 82 11.23 66.14 -9.06
N VAL A 83 10.99 67.07 -8.14
CA VAL A 83 11.28 66.88 -6.70
C VAL A 83 10.22 65.99 -6.04
N VAL A 84 8.93 66.28 -6.24
CA VAL A 84 7.84 65.44 -5.72
C VAL A 84 7.89 64.05 -6.34
N LYS A 85 8.15 63.96 -7.66
CA LYS A 85 8.32 62.68 -8.36
C LYS A 85 9.51 61.89 -7.82
N ARG A 86 10.66 62.53 -7.53
CA ARG A 86 11.79 61.86 -6.87
C ARG A 86 11.44 61.37 -5.47
N GLY A 87 10.69 62.15 -4.70
CA GLY A 87 10.23 61.76 -3.36
C GLY A 87 9.31 60.53 -3.39
N VAL A 88 8.26 60.57 -4.22
CA VAL A 88 7.35 59.44 -4.42
C VAL A 88 8.10 58.21 -4.94
N HIS A 89 9.02 58.40 -5.89
CA HIS A 89 9.81 57.31 -6.45
C HIS A 89 10.78 56.71 -5.43
N ALA A 90 11.44 57.52 -4.60
CA ALA A 90 12.29 57.04 -3.51
C ALA A 90 11.49 56.26 -2.47
N LEU A 91 10.27 56.73 -2.15
CA LEU A 91 9.39 56.07 -1.19
C LEU A 91 8.82 54.75 -1.74
N VAL A 92 8.41 54.71 -3.01
CA VAL A 92 7.98 53.50 -3.70
C VAL A 92 9.15 52.51 -3.84
N ALA A 93 10.33 52.97 -4.23
CA ALA A 93 11.51 52.12 -4.33
C ALA A 93 11.92 51.54 -2.96
N TRP A 94 11.82 52.33 -1.89
CA TRP A 94 12.05 51.86 -0.52
C TRP A 94 11.03 50.80 -0.10
N TYR A 95 9.75 51.04 -0.37
CA TYR A 95 8.67 50.10 -0.05
C TYR A 95 8.76 48.80 -0.85
N VAL A 96 9.00 48.88 -2.17
CA VAL A 96 9.20 47.71 -3.05
C VAL A 96 10.42 46.91 -2.61
N ARG A 97 11.54 47.58 -2.27
CA ARG A 97 12.74 46.91 -1.75
C ARG A 97 12.46 46.19 -0.44
N ALA A 98 11.67 46.80 0.46
CA ALA A 98 11.27 46.17 1.72
C ALA A 98 10.38 44.94 1.49
N ILE A 99 9.41 45.00 0.56
CA ILE A 99 8.57 43.84 0.20
C ILE A 99 9.41 42.73 -0.42
N VAL A 100 10.27 43.06 -1.40
CA VAL A 100 11.14 42.06 -2.06
C VAL A 100 12.03 41.36 -1.03
N GLN A 101 12.58 42.11 -0.07
CA GLN A 101 13.36 41.53 1.01
C GLN A 101 12.52 40.58 1.89
N GLN A 102 11.29 40.95 2.25
CA GLN A 102 10.39 40.09 3.02
C GLN A 102 10.01 38.81 2.26
N VAL A 103 9.71 38.92 0.95
CA VAL A 103 9.37 37.77 0.11
C VAL A 103 10.58 36.82 -0.04
N ASN A 104 11.77 37.37 -0.25
CA ASN A 104 13.00 36.57 -0.34
C ASN A 104 13.31 35.86 0.98
N THR A 105 13.16 36.54 2.12
CA THR A 105 13.34 35.91 3.44
C THR A 105 12.31 34.80 3.66
N PHE A 106 11.03 35.04 3.33
CA PHE A 106 9.99 34.02 3.45
C PHE A 106 10.26 32.79 2.57
N ALA A 107 10.66 33.00 1.31
CA ALA A 107 11.00 31.92 0.38
C ALA A 107 12.19 31.09 0.88
N PHE A 108 13.21 31.76 1.43
CA PHE A 108 14.40 31.10 1.97
C PHE A 108 14.08 30.26 3.22
N GLU A 109 13.33 30.82 4.17
CA GLU A 109 12.92 30.11 5.38
C GLU A 109 12.00 28.92 5.05
N THR A 110 11.06 29.09 4.11
CA THR A 110 10.18 28.01 3.66
C THR A 110 10.97 26.87 3.00
N ALA A 111 11.93 27.20 2.14
CA ALA A 111 12.82 26.21 1.53
C ALA A 111 13.67 25.48 2.59
N GLY A 112 14.20 26.21 3.58
CA GLY A 112 14.97 25.65 4.69
C GLY A 112 14.17 24.68 5.56
N VAL A 113 12.91 25.00 5.87
CA VAL A 113 12.01 24.11 6.62
C VAL A 113 11.70 22.85 5.80
N LEU A 114 11.40 22.98 4.51
CA LEU A 114 11.12 21.83 3.65
C LEU A 114 12.35 20.92 3.50
N GLU A 115 13.55 21.50 3.44
CA GLU A 115 14.81 20.75 3.47
C GLU A 115 15.03 20.01 4.79
N ALA A 116 14.79 20.66 5.93
CA ALA A 116 14.89 20.02 7.24
C ALA A 116 13.91 18.85 7.40
N VAL A 117 12.68 19.01 6.89
CA VAL A 117 11.68 17.92 6.84
C VAL A 117 12.16 16.78 5.96
N SER A 118 12.71 17.05 4.78
CA SER A 118 13.25 16.01 3.89
C SER A 118 14.40 15.24 4.55
N ILE A 119 15.32 15.92 5.24
CA ILE A 119 16.43 15.28 5.94
C ILE A 119 15.92 14.38 7.07
N LYS A 120 14.91 14.83 7.81
CA LYS A 120 14.28 14.04 8.88
C LYS A 120 13.55 12.83 8.33
N LEU A 121 12.88 12.97 7.19
CA LEU A 121 12.24 11.85 6.51
C LEU A 121 13.28 10.81 6.06
N ASP A 122 14.38 11.25 5.43
CA ASP A 122 15.51 10.38 5.06
C ASP A 122 16.15 9.68 6.28
N GLU A 123 16.16 10.32 7.45
CA GLU A 123 16.65 9.73 8.70
C GLU A 123 15.67 8.66 9.22
N PHE A 124 14.36 8.91 9.14
CA PHE A 124 13.34 7.93 9.50
C PHE A 124 13.34 6.74 8.54
N GLU A 125 13.43 6.97 7.23
CA GLU A 125 13.54 5.90 6.23
C GLU A 125 14.78 5.06 6.46
N ARG A 126 15.94 5.66 6.76
CA ARG A 126 17.15 4.90 7.10
C ARG A 126 17.04 4.11 8.40
N ARG A 127 16.33 4.63 9.40
CA ARG A 127 16.07 3.91 10.66
C ARG A 127 15.07 2.78 10.45
N LEU A 128 14.05 2.98 9.63
CA LEU A 128 13.09 1.96 9.25
C LEU A 128 13.74 0.87 8.40
N GLY A 129 14.50 1.23 7.38
CA GLY A 129 15.26 0.29 6.54
C GLY A 129 16.44 -0.41 7.26
N ALA A 130 16.84 0.07 8.44
CA ALA A 130 17.79 -0.63 9.31
C ALA A 130 17.12 -1.59 10.31
N VAL A 131 15.80 -1.43 10.53
CA VAL A 131 14.98 -2.28 11.41
C VAL A 131 14.21 -3.32 10.60
N GLU A 132 13.81 -2.99 9.38
CA GLU A 132 13.50 -3.97 8.35
C GLU A 132 14.82 -4.66 8.00
N ALA A 133 15.10 -5.79 8.65
CA ALA A 133 15.91 -6.83 8.00
C ALA A 133 15.39 -6.93 6.56
N PRO A 134 16.25 -7.08 5.53
CA PRO A 134 15.76 -7.30 4.19
C PRO A 134 14.77 -8.45 4.28
N SER A 135 13.48 -8.10 4.26
CA SER A 135 12.42 -9.05 4.11
C SER A 135 12.80 -9.59 2.76
N VAL A 136 13.35 -10.81 2.76
CA VAL A 136 13.51 -11.56 1.54
C VAL A 136 12.07 -11.82 1.15
N ALA A 137 11.44 -10.81 0.53
CA ALA A 137 10.30 -10.98 -0.31
C ALA A 137 10.74 -12.16 -1.16
N PRO A 138 10.05 -13.30 -1.10
CA PRO A 138 10.46 -14.45 -1.86
C PRO A 138 10.45 -14.01 -3.32
N ALA A 139 11.63 -13.68 -3.85
CA ALA A 139 11.78 -13.21 -5.23
C ALA A 139 11.43 -14.35 -6.21
N THR A 140 11.19 -15.53 -5.67
CA THR A 140 10.77 -16.75 -6.32
C THR A 140 9.40 -17.15 -5.79
N ALA A 141 8.48 -17.45 -6.71
CA ALA A 141 7.27 -18.19 -6.40
C ALA A 141 7.66 -19.52 -5.72
N ILE A 142 7.40 -19.61 -4.42
CA ILE A 142 7.58 -20.85 -3.65
C ILE A 142 6.20 -21.47 -3.53
N THR A 143 6.01 -22.63 -4.15
CA THR A 143 4.77 -23.38 -4.01
C THR A 143 4.81 -24.14 -2.69
N VAL A 144 3.96 -23.73 -1.75
CA VAL A 144 3.72 -24.50 -0.52
C VAL A 144 2.72 -25.62 -0.84
N PRO A 145 3.01 -26.90 -0.55
CA PRO A 145 2.11 -28.00 -0.86
C PRO A 145 0.97 -28.11 0.17
N TRP A 146 -0.26 -28.28 -0.31
CA TRP A 146 -1.47 -28.32 0.52
C TRP A 146 -2.11 -29.70 0.52
N PRO A 147 -2.61 -30.18 1.68
CA PRO A 147 -3.20 -31.50 1.75
C PRO A 147 -4.56 -31.52 1.02
N PRO A 148 -4.96 -32.69 0.49
CA PRO A 148 -6.32 -32.88 -0.01
C PRO A 148 -7.36 -32.46 1.03
N GLY A 149 -8.38 -31.71 0.60
CA GLY A 149 -9.45 -31.25 1.49
C GLY A 149 -9.19 -29.93 2.21
N ALA A 150 -7.99 -29.36 2.15
CA ALA A 150 -7.71 -28.05 2.74
C ALA A 150 -8.63 -26.95 2.19
N ASN A 151 -8.79 -26.92 0.86
CA ASN A 151 -9.62 -25.92 0.20
C ASN A 151 -11.09 -26.09 0.54
N ALA A 152 -11.57 -27.34 0.68
CA ALA A 152 -12.94 -27.60 1.11
C ALA A 152 -13.21 -27.07 2.53
N ALA A 153 -12.25 -27.18 3.45
CA ALA A 153 -12.38 -26.64 4.81
C ALA A 153 -12.40 -25.10 4.82
N ILE A 154 -11.57 -24.46 3.99
CA ILE A 154 -11.56 -22.99 3.84
C ILE A 154 -12.87 -22.50 3.24
N VAL A 155 -13.35 -23.13 2.16
CA VAL A 155 -14.65 -22.81 1.55
C VAL A 155 -15.77 -22.98 2.58
N ALA A 156 -15.77 -24.09 3.34
CA ALA A 156 -16.75 -24.33 4.39
C ALA A 156 -16.76 -23.21 5.46
N ALA A 157 -15.60 -22.70 5.87
CA ALA A 157 -15.48 -21.60 6.83
C ALA A 157 -16.04 -20.27 6.30
N LEU A 158 -16.22 -20.13 4.99
CA LEU A 158 -16.75 -18.94 4.33
C LEU A 158 -18.16 -19.12 3.75
N THR A 159 -18.81 -20.26 4.00
CA THR A 159 -20.14 -20.58 3.45
C THR A 159 -21.25 -19.65 3.92
N GLU A 160 -21.08 -18.97 5.05
CA GLU A 160 -22.06 -18.02 5.59
C GLU A 160 -22.00 -16.65 4.90
N LEU A 161 -21.03 -16.41 4.01
CA LEU A 161 -20.96 -15.17 3.25
C LEU A 161 -22.03 -15.13 2.15
N GLU A 162 -22.57 -13.94 1.92
CA GLU A 162 -23.51 -13.70 0.85
C GLU A 162 -22.84 -13.88 -0.53
N PRO A 163 -23.58 -14.35 -1.56
CA PRO A 163 -23.08 -14.37 -2.92
C PRO A 163 -22.59 -12.98 -3.37
N GLY A 164 -21.41 -12.94 -4.00
CA GLY A 164 -20.72 -11.71 -4.40
C GLY A 164 -19.95 -11.02 -3.27
N ALA A 165 -19.91 -11.58 -2.06
CA ALA A 165 -19.04 -11.09 -1.00
C ALA A 165 -17.58 -11.14 -1.45
N ARG A 166 -16.84 -10.05 -1.17
CA ARG A 166 -15.46 -9.91 -1.62
C ARG A 166 -14.51 -10.59 -0.65
N VAL A 167 -13.78 -11.59 -1.15
CA VAL A 167 -12.81 -12.37 -0.38
C VAL A 167 -11.40 -12.12 -0.90
N LEU A 168 -10.52 -11.73 0.01
CA LEU A 168 -9.11 -11.55 -0.28
C LEU A 168 -8.34 -12.83 0.03
N VAL A 169 -7.53 -13.34 -0.90
CA VAL A 169 -6.80 -14.61 -0.76
C VAL A 169 -5.31 -14.42 -1.02
N SER A 170 -4.45 -14.79 -0.08
CA SER A 170 -3.01 -14.79 -0.33
C SER A 170 -2.57 -16.08 -1.03
N ASP A 171 -1.56 -15.97 -1.89
CA ASP A 171 -1.03 -17.08 -2.68
C ASP A 171 -2.12 -17.80 -3.49
N ALA A 172 -2.96 -17.02 -4.15
CA ALA A 172 -4.14 -17.49 -4.88
C ALA A 172 -3.84 -18.44 -6.04
N THR A 173 -2.60 -18.47 -6.53
CA THR A 173 -2.16 -19.33 -7.65
C THR A 173 -1.52 -20.65 -7.22
N ASN A 174 -1.34 -20.90 -5.92
CA ASN A 174 -0.65 -22.11 -5.47
C ASN A 174 -1.51 -23.38 -5.65
N ASP A 175 -2.83 -23.24 -5.78
CA ASP A 175 -3.77 -24.33 -5.98
C ASP A 175 -5.12 -23.85 -6.56
N ASP A 176 -6.16 -24.67 -6.46
CA ASP A 176 -7.51 -24.41 -6.98
C ASP A 176 -8.43 -23.63 -6.01
N LEU A 177 -7.92 -23.10 -4.89
CA LEU A 177 -8.77 -22.43 -3.89
C LEU A 177 -9.49 -21.22 -4.47
N ALA A 178 -8.79 -20.37 -5.23
CA ALA A 178 -9.39 -19.17 -5.81
C ALA A 178 -10.56 -19.54 -6.75
N THR A 179 -10.35 -20.56 -7.58
CA THR A 179 -11.38 -21.10 -8.46
C THR A 179 -12.54 -21.74 -7.68
N ALA A 180 -12.25 -22.46 -6.60
CA ALA A 180 -13.29 -23.07 -5.75
C ALA A 180 -14.15 -22.01 -5.05
N LEU A 181 -13.55 -20.91 -4.57
CA LEU A 181 -14.27 -19.78 -3.96
C LEU A 181 -15.11 -19.02 -5.00
N ALA A 182 -14.56 -18.79 -6.20
CA ALA A 182 -15.31 -18.18 -7.30
C ALA A 182 -16.49 -19.06 -7.73
N ALA A 183 -16.30 -20.38 -7.80
CA ALA A 183 -17.38 -21.34 -8.09
C ALA A 183 -18.45 -21.39 -6.99
N ALA A 184 -18.10 -21.06 -5.75
CA ALA A 184 -19.05 -20.86 -4.65
C ALA A 184 -19.81 -19.52 -4.72
N GLY A 185 -19.53 -18.70 -5.73
CA GLY A 185 -20.21 -17.42 -5.99
C GLY A 185 -19.61 -16.23 -5.26
N LEU A 186 -18.37 -16.32 -4.76
CA LEU A 186 -17.67 -15.23 -4.09
C LEU A 186 -16.85 -14.38 -5.07
N ASP A 187 -16.69 -13.09 -4.78
CA ASP A 187 -15.82 -12.19 -5.55
C ASP A 187 -14.38 -12.29 -5.03
N VAL A 188 -13.51 -13.00 -5.75
CA VAL A 188 -12.17 -13.34 -5.29
C VAL A 188 -11.15 -12.30 -5.77
N LEU A 189 -10.45 -11.68 -4.82
CA LEU A 189 -9.26 -10.88 -5.05
C LEU A 189 -8.03 -11.62 -4.49
N GLY A 190 -7.17 -12.12 -5.38
CA GLY A 190 -5.99 -12.90 -5.04
C GLY A 190 -4.68 -12.11 -5.11
N THR A 191 -3.68 -12.53 -4.33
CA THR A 191 -2.28 -12.17 -4.55
C THR A 191 -1.46 -13.37 -5.03
N SER A 192 -0.44 -13.10 -5.83
CA SER A 192 0.54 -14.10 -6.24
C SER A 192 1.89 -13.46 -6.55
N LEU A 193 2.94 -14.26 -6.51
CA LEU A 193 4.27 -13.90 -7.01
C LEU A 193 4.60 -14.64 -8.33
N ASP A 194 3.78 -15.62 -8.73
CA ASP A 194 3.87 -16.33 -10.00
C ASP A 194 3.10 -15.57 -11.08
N GLN A 195 3.83 -14.95 -12.00
CA GLN A 195 3.27 -14.13 -13.05
C GLN A 195 2.45 -14.95 -14.07
N GLU A 196 2.92 -16.13 -14.46
CA GLU A 196 2.26 -16.94 -15.48
C GLU A 196 0.95 -17.50 -14.93
N ALA A 197 0.97 -18.01 -13.71
CA ALA A 197 -0.23 -18.51 -13.05
C ALA A 197 -1.22 -17.40 -12.71
N ALA A 198 -0.75 -16.19 -12.35
CA ALA A 198 -1.62 -15.04 -12.12
C ALA A 198 -2.33 -14.59 -13.40
N ASP A 199 -1.60 -14.51 -14.52
CA ASP A 199 -2.18 -14.15 -15.82
C ASP A 199 -3.21 -15.22 -16.28
N ALA A 200 -2.97 -16.51 -16.00
CA ALA A 200 -3.92 -17.58 -16.29
C ALA A 200 -5.22 -17.46 -15.47
N LEU A 201 -5.14 -17.26 -14.15
CA LEU A 201 -6.33 -17.04 -13.31
C LEU A 201 -7.10 -15.77 -13.70
N ALA A 202 -6.38 -14.71 -14.09
CA ALA A 202 -7.00 -13.49 -14.58
C ALA A 202 -7.77 -13.71 -15.90
N ALA A 203 -7.26 -14.57 -16.79
CA ALA A 203 -7.97 -14.96 -18.00
C ALA A 203 -9.27 -15.73 -17.71
N ASP A 204 -9.33 -16.44 -16.58
CA ASP A 204 -10.53 -17.12 -16.08
C ASP A 204 -11.50 -16.19 -15.32
N GLY A 205 -11.20 -14.89 -15.26
CA GLY A 205 -12.05 -13.86 -14.66
C GLY A 205 -11.86 -13.65 -13.16
N ILE A 206 -10.82 -14.24 -12.55
CA ILE A 206 -10.49 -14.04 -11.14
C ILE A 206 -9.50 -12.86 -11.02
N ASP A 207 -9.78 -11.88 -10.14
CA ASP A 207 -8.91 -10.72 -9.96
C ASP A 207 -7.66 -11.13 -9.16
N VAL A 208 -6.54 -11.40 -9.83
CA VAL A 208 -5.27 -11.74 -9.19
C VAL A 208 -4.23 -10.65 -9.43
N ARG A 209 -3.44 -10.32 -8.40
CA ARG A 209 -2.43 -9.27 -8.44
C ARG A 209 -1.04 -9.84 -8.19
N ILE A 210 -0.05 -9.37 -8.95
CA ILE A 210 1.35 -9.69 -8.69
C ILE A 210 1.93 -8.71 -7.66
N LEU A 211 1.82 -9.07 -6.39
CA LEU A 211 2.24 -8.28 -5.23
C LEU A 211 2.15 -9.14 -3.96
N THR A 212 2.74 -8.64 -2.87
CA THR A 212 2.62 -9.26 -1.54
C THR A 212 1.26 -8.97 -0.91
N MET A 213 0.78 -9.85 -0.03
CA MET A 213 -0.47 -9.64 0.70
C MET A 213 -0.39 -8.40 1.60
N ASN A 214 0.77 -8.15 2.22
CA ASN A 214 0.99 -6.91 2.98
C ASN A 214 0.83 -5.65 2.11
N GLU A 215 1.42 -5.60 0.91
CA GLU A 215 1.24 -4.46 -0.02
C GLU A 215 -0.23 -4.25 -0.39
N LEU A 216 -0.97 -5.33 -0.66
CA LEU A 216 -2.39 -5.24 -0.98
C LEU A 216 -3.18 -4.70 0.19
N LEU A 217 -2.97 -5.29 1.36
CA LEU A 217 -3.71 -4.93 2.56
C LEU A 217 -3.45 -3.49 2.95
N ASP A 218 -2.22 -2.99 2.83
CA ASP A 218 -1.89 -1.60 3.13
C ASP A 218 -2.63 -0.61 2.21
N ALA A 219 -2.75 -0.94 0.92
CA ALA A 219 -3.54 -0.16 -0.04
C ALA A 219 -5.06 -0.33 0.14
N THR A 220 -5.49 -1.33 0.90
CA THR A 220 -6.91 -1.64 1.12
C THR A 220 -7.50 -0.76 2.22
N ALA A 221 -8.71 -0.27 1.97
CA ALA A 221 -9.44 0.56 2.93
C ALA A 221 -9.93 -0.29 4.12
N PRO A 222 -10.02 0.28 5.34
CA PRO A 222 -10.56 -0.45 6.48
C PRO A 222 -12.00 -0.92 6.23
N GLY A 223 -12.29 -2.19 6.57
CA GLY A 223 -13.60 -2.79 6.40
C GLY A 223 -14.14 -2.75 4.96
N SER A 224 -13.28 -2.80 3.94
CA SER A 224 -13.74 -2.86 2.53
C SER A 224 -13.83 -4.28 1.98
N ILE A 225 -13.27 -5.26 2.68
CA ILE A 225 -13.26 -6.67 2.29
C ILE A 225 -14.19 -7.44 3.22
N ASP A 226 -14.98 -8.38 2.71
CA ASP A 226 -15.94 -9.12 3.52
C ASP A 226 -15.28 -10.26 4.30
N ALA A 227 -14.26 -10.92 3.72
CA ALA A 227 -13.39 -11.87 4.43
C ALA A 227 -11.96 -11.92 3.87
N VAL A 228 -11.00 -12.32 4.69
CA VAL A 228 -9.59 -12.46 4.28
C VAL A 228 -9.09 -13.87 4.58
N VAL A 229 -8.46 -14.51 3.61
CA VAL A 229 -7.79 -15.82 3.74
C VAL A 229 -6.28 -15.59 3.64
N LEU A 230 -5.60 -15.83 4.75
CA LEU A 230 -4.15 -15.77 4.88
C LEU A 230 -3.58 -17.19 4.87
N ARG A 231 -2.79 -17.49 3.84
CA ARG A 231 -2.08 -18.76 3.63
C ARG A 231 -0.83 -18.58 2.77
N GLY A 232 0.01 -19.60 2.71
CA GLY A 232 1.12 -19.66 1.76
C GLY A 232 2.37 -18.94 2.24
N THR A 233 3.18 -18.52 1.27
CA THR A 233 4.58 -18.15 1.42
C THR A 233 4.81 -17.08 2.48
N GLU A 234 3.98 -16.04 2.53
CA GLU A 234 4.09 -14.99 3.56
C GLU A 234 3.72 -15.49 4.96
N VAL A 235 2.69 -16.32 5.05
CA VAL A 235 2.28 -16.92 6.32
C VAL A 235 3.34 -17.89 6.83
N GLU A 236 4.01 -18.63 5.95
CA GLU A 236 5.01 -19.62 6.36
C GLU A 236 6.38 -18.98 6.60
N PHE A 237 6.91 -18.20 5.65
CA PHE A 237 8.34 -17.87 5.60
C PHE A 237 8.70 -16.42 5.94
N SER A 238 7.73 -15.54 6.18
CA SER A 238 8.04 -14.19 6.67
C SER A 238 8.48 -14.19 8.13
N ASP A 239 9.19 -13.15 8.58
CA ASP A 239 9.52 -13.04 10.00
C ASP A 239 8.28 -12.76 10.89
N VAL A 240 8.47 -12.84 12.20
CA VAL A 240 7.40 -12.65 13.20
C VAL A 240 6.79 -11.24 13.14
N THR A 241 7.58 -10.21 12.82
CA THR A 241 7.10 -8.83 12.70
C THR A 241 6.20 -8.69 11.49
N ALA A 242 6.60 -9.25 10.35
CA ALA A 242 5.80 -9.30 9.13
C ALA A 242 4.50 -10.09 9.34
N LYS A 243 4.54 -11.24 10.03
CA LYS A 243 3.34 -12.01 10.40
C LYS A 243 2.38 -11.22 11.32
N ARG A 244 2.92 -10.47 12.30
CA ARG A 244 2.14 -9.58 13.17
C ARG A 244 1.45 -8.46 12.37
N ARG A 245 2.17 -7.85 11.43
CA ARG A 245 1.64 -6.82 10.53
C ARG A 245 0.55 -7.40 9.63
N LEU A 246 0.78 -8.58 9.05
CA LEU A 246 -0.17 -9.26 8.17
C LEU A 246 -1.52 -9.48 8.87
N ILE A 247 -1.52 -10.03 10.09
CA ILE A 247 -2.75 -10.22 10.87
C ILE A 247 -3.41 -8.88 11.20
N ALA A 248 -2.64 -7.87 11.60
CA ALA A 248 -3.17 -6.55 11.91
C ALA A 248 -3.86 -5.90 10.70
N SER A 249 -3.21 -5.91 9.55
CA SER A 249 -3.71 -5.32 8.33
C SER A 249 -4.90 -6.11 7.76
N ALA A 250 -4.90 -7.44 7.88
CA ALA A 250 -6.04 -8.28 7.52
C ALA A 250 -7.28 -7.97 8.37
N ARG A 251 -7.12 -7.88 9.70
CA ARG A 251 -8.23 -7.51 10.61
C ARG A 251 -8.74 -6.09 10.36
N ARG A 252 -7.86 -5.15 9.99
CA ARG A 252 -8.26 -3.80 9.60
C ARG A 252 -9.11 -3.81 8.32
N ALA A 253 -8.71 -4.60 7.32
CA ALA A 253 -9.34 -4.62 6.00
C ALA A 253 -10.67 -5.42 5.98
N ALA A 254 -10.77 -6.48 6.79
CA ALA A 254 -11.93 -7.36 6.85
C ALA A 254 -13.10 -6.75 7.65
N LYS A 255 -14.33 -6.93 7.17
CA LYS A 255 -15.57 -6.73 7.94
C LYS A 255 -15.99 -8.00 8.69
N GLY A 256 -15.68 -9.16 8.11
CA GLY A 256 -16.05 -10.46 8.60
C GLY A 256 -14.83 -11.30 8.96
N PRO A 257 -14.88 -12.63 8.74
CA PRO A 257 -13.86 -13.52 9.24
C PRO A 257 -12.50 -13.34 8.56
N VAL A 258 -11.44 -13.51 9.35
CA VAL A 258 -10.09 -13.72 8.83
C VAL A 258 -9.71 -15.18 9.05
N VAL A 259 -9.50 -15.92 7.97
CA VAL A 259 -9.11 -17.33 7.99
C VAL A 259 -7.59 -17.39 7.83
N LEU A 260 -6.90 -17.82 8.88
CA LEU A 260 -5.45 -18.05 8.86
C LEU A 260 -5.19 -19.55 8.73
N VAL A 261 -4.40 -19.95 7.74
CA VAL A 261 -4.05 -21.35 7.49
C VAL A 261 -2.53 -21.48 7.40
N TRP A 262 -1.97 -22.37 8.20
CA TRP A 262 -0.53 -22.62 8.24
C TRP A 262 -0.23 -24.12 8.37
N ASN A 263 1.00 -24.47 7.99
CA ASN A 263 1.55 -25.80 8.10
C ASN A 263 2.37 -25.94 9.38
N GLU A 264 2.29 -27.09 10.04
CA GLU A 264 3.19 -27.41 11.13
C GLU A 264 4.63 -27.57 10.60
N PRO A 265 5.66 -27.10 11.35
CA PRO A 265 7.04 -27.11 10.87
C PRO A 265 7.55 -28.48 10.44
N GLU A 266 7.12 -29.55 11.13
CA GLU A 266 7.50 -30.93 10.84
C GLU A 266 7.04 -31.37 9.45
N ARG A 267 5.87 -30.90 9.00
CA ARG A 267 5.33 -31.20 7.67
C ARG A 267 6.16 -30.53 6.58
N LEU A 268 6.43 -29.23 6.69
CA LEU A 268 7.23 -28.53 5.69
C LEU A 268 8.68 -29.02 5.67
N ALA A 269 9.23 -29.43 6.82
CA ALA A 269 10.57 -30.03 6.89
C ALA A 269 10.65 -31.40 6.19
N ALA A 270 9.52 -32.12 6.05
CA ALA A 270 9.46 -33.37 5.31
C ALA A 270 9.44 -33.17 3.79
N GLU A 271 9.19 -31.95 3.31
CA GLU A 271 9.11 -31.62 1.87
C GLU A 271 10.50 -31.32 1.29
N PRO A 272 11.06 -32.18 0.42
CA PRO A 272 12.42 -32.02 -0.08
C PRO A 272 12.61 -30.73 -0.90
N SER A 273 11.56 -30.27 -1.58
CA SER A 273 11.56 -29.04 -2.38
C SER A 273 11.71 -27.77 -1.54
N LEU A 274 11.38 -27.84 -0.24
CA LEU A 274 11.43 -26.70 0.67
C LEU A 274 12.66 -26.69 1.57
N ALA A 275 13.50 -27.74 1.54
CA ALA A 275 14.67 -27.84 2.40
C ALA A 275 15.63 -26.65 2.25
N GLY A 276 15.87 -26.19 1.02
CA GLY A 276 16.70 -25.02 0.74
C GLY A 276 16.06 -23.70 1.22
N VAL A 277 14.73 -23.59 1.09
CA VAL A 277 13.97 -22.41 1.55
C VAL A 277 14.03 -22.31 3.07
N LEU A 278 13.75 -23.41 3.78
CA LEU A 278 13.78 -23.49 5.24
C LEU A 278 15.16 -23.20 5.84
N ALA A 279 16.24 -23.41 5.07
CA ALA A 279 17.60 -23.06 5.48
C ALA A 279 17.92 -21.56 5.33
N LEU A 280 17.20 -20.85 4.47
CA LEU A 280 17.48 -19.45 4.09
C LEU A 280 16.48 -18.44 4.66
N HIS A 281 15.29 -18.90 5.05
CA HIS A 281 14.19 -18.06 5.53
C HIS A 281 13.83 -18.38 6.98
N PRO A 282 13.20 -17.43 7.71
CA PRO A 282 12.50 -17.75 8.95
C PRO A 282 11.58 -18.95 8.73
N GLY A 283 11.74 -19.99 9.55
CA GLY A 283 10.92 -21.19 9.43
C GLY A 283 9.46 -20.94 9.83
N PRO A 284 8.55 -21.84 9.43
CA PRO A 284 7.16 -21.81 9.86
C PRO A 284 7.05 -21.81 11.38
N LEU A 285 6.04 -21.11 11.91
CA LEU A 285 5.77 -21.09 13.34
C LEU A 285 4.98 -22.35 13.75
N PRO A 286 5.34 -23.02 14.86
CA PRO A 286 4.52 -24.08 15.41
C PRO A 286 3.20 -23.52 15.94
N LYS A 287 2.15 -24.34 16.02
CA LYS A 287 0.83 -23.97 16.57
C LYS A 287 0.90 -23.12 17.84
N ALA A 288 1.69 -23.52 18.83
CA ALA A 288 1.80 -22.81 20.11
C ALA A 288 2.32 -21.37 19.96
N ALA A 289 3.20 -21.11 18.98
CA ALA A 289 3.69 -19.77 18.70
C ALA A 289 2.63 -18.91 17.99
N TRP A 290 1.83 -19.49 17.10
CA TRP A 290 0.67 -18.81 16.51
C TRP A 290 -0.39 -18.47 17.56
N GLU A 291 -0.71 -19.39 18.46
CA GLU A 291 -1.64 -19.14 19.56
C GLU A 291 -1.16 -17.99 20.45
N LEU A 292 0.13 -17.94 20.78
CA LEU A 292 0.71 -16.83 21.53
C LEU A 292 0.59 -15.50 20.77
N LEU A 293 0.95 -15.49 19.48
CA LEU A 293 0.91 -14.30 18.63
C LEU A 293 -0.51 -13.75 18.49
N LEU A 294 -1.51 -14.62 18.36
CA LEU A 294 -2.92 -14.23 18.32
C LEU A 294 -3.41 -13.74 19.70
N ALA A 295 -3.02 -14.42 20.78
CA ALA A 295 -3.39 -14.03 22.15
C ALA A 295 -2.82 -12.67 22.56
N GLU A 296 -1.60 -12.34 22.16
CA GLU A 296 -0.98 -11.01 22.38
C GLU A 296 -1.81 -9.87 21.76
N ARG A 297 -2.58 -10.17 20.72
CA ARG A 297 -3.47 -9.21 20.05
C ARG A 297 -4.90 -9.22 20.60
N GLY A 298 -5.17 -10.06 21.60
CA GLY A 298 -6.51 -10.26 22.14
C GLY A 298 -7.44 -11.06 21.22
N GLU A 299 -6.90 -11.70 20.18
CA GLU A 299 -7.67 -12.52 19.25
C GLU A 299 -8.02 -13.86 19.88
N ARG A 300 -9.23 -14.36 19.62
CA ARG A 300 -9.73 -15.65 20.11
C ARG A 300 -10.12 -16.53 18.92
N PRO A 301 -9.14 -17.20 18.29
CA PRO A 301 -9.40 -18.02 17.13
C PRO A 301 -10.25 -19.24 17.48
N VAL A 302 -11.15 -19.62 16.58
CA VAL A 302 -11.69 -20.98 16.54
C VAL A 302 -10.72 -21.82 15.73
N LEU A 303 -9.99 -22.71 16.43
CA LEU A 303 -9.01 -23.59 15.80
C LEU A 303 -9.69 -24.86 15.29
N ALA A 304 -9.44 -25.17 14.02
CA ALA A 304 -9.89 -26.40 13.38
C ALA A 304 -8.68 -27.11 12.76
N PRO A 305 -8.40 -28.38 13.13
CA PRO A 305 -7.48 -29.19 12.36
C PRO A 305 -8.12 -29.47 11.00
N VAL A 306 -7.35 -29.27 9.92
CA VAL A 306 -7.87 -29.42 8.56
C VAL A 306 -7.48 -30.78 7.97
N ALA A 307 -6.19 -31.09 7.92
CA ALA A 307 -5.63 -32.39 7.51
C ALA A 307 -4.12 -32.43 7.76
N ASP A 308 -3.55 -33.61 8.03
CA ASP A 308 -2.10 -33.94 8.00
C ASP A 308 -1.14 -32.80 8.36
N GLY A 309 -1.19 -32.29 9.60
CA GLY A 309 -0.26 -31.24 10.05
C GLY A 309 -0.55 -29.85 9.48
N LEU A 310 -1.78 -29.60 9.03
CA LEU A 310 -2.31 -28.28 8.69
C LEU A 310 -3.27 -27.81 9.77
N THR A 311 -3.07 -26.58 10.25
CA THR A 311 -3.95 -25.95 11.22
C THR A 311 -4.62 -24.73 10.58
N MET A 312 -5.93 -24.58 10.81
CA MET A 312 -6.70 -23.41 10.45
C MET A 312 -7.22 -22.71 11.71
N ALA A 313 -7.11 -21.39 11.72
CA ALA A 313 -7.71 -20.51 12.70
C ALA A 313 -8.71 -19.59 12.01
N VAL A 314 -9.95 -19.55 12.50
CA VAL A 314 -10.94 -18.57 12.07
C VAL A 314 -11.02 -17.48 13.14
N LEU A 315 -10.66 -16.25 12.77
CA LEU A 315 -10.82 -15.06 13.59
C LEU A 315 -12.19 -14.45 13.27
N PRO A 316 -13.14 -14.41 14.23
CA PRO A 316 -14.45 -13.84 13.99
C PRO A 316 -14.36 -12.33 13.71
N GLY A 317 -15.20 -11.82 12.81
CA GLY A 317 -15.33 -10.40 12.48
C GLY A 317 -15.40 -9.51 13.71
#